data_AF-A0A382NPR6-F1
#
_entry.id   AF-A0A382NPR6-F1
#
_cell.length_a   1.000
_cell.length_b   1.000
_cell.length_c   1.000
_cell.angle_alpha   90.00
_cell.angle_beta   90.00
_cell.angle_gamma   90.00
#
_symmetry.space_group_name_H-M   'P 1'
#
loop_
_entity.id
_entity.type
_entity.pdbx_description
1 polymer ?
#
loop_
_entity_poly.entity_id
_entity_poly.type
_entity_poly.pdbx_seq_one_letter_code
_entity_poly.pdbx_strand_id
1 'polypeptide(L)'
;MNTTTEVHKLALNSLITIGKEQGYLTFSEINDLLPEDLLTPEQVEPIVTILEELDIVVADEAPDADTLVMESGGKAQANSAEVATAALA
;
A
#
# COMPACT_ATOMS: atom_id res chain seq x y z
N MET A 1 -6.63 -24.31 -22.45
CA MET A 1 -7.49 -23.36 -21.71
C MET A 1 -6.92 -23.25 -20.30
N ASN A 2 -5.73 -22.66 -20.16
CA ASN A 2 -4.94 -22.71 -18.91
C ASN A 2 -4.39 -21.32 -18.55
N THR A 3 -4.76 -20.29 -19.30
CA THR A 3 -4.17 -18.95 -19.24
C THR A 3 -4.68 -18.13 -18.06
N THR A 4 -5.91 -18.42 -17.56
CA THR A 4 -6.49 -17.66 -16.44
C THR A 4 -5.74 -17.88 -15.12
N THR A 5 -5.22 -19.08 -14.86
CA THR A 5 -4.56 -19.41 -13.58
C THR A 5 -3.11 -18.94 -13.49
N GLU A 6 -2.37 -19.00 -14.61
CA GLU A 6 -0.95 -18.58 -14.63
C GLU A 6 -0.82 -17.08 -14.38
N VAL A 7 -1.66 -16.28 -15.04
CA VAL A 7 -1.66 -14.83 -14.89
C VAL A 7 -2.03 -14.44 -13.46
N HIS A 8 -3.03 -15.11 -12.87
CA HIS A 8 -3.45 -14.90 -11.49
C HIS A 8 -2.31 -15.19 -10.50
N LYS A 9 -1.59 -16.29 -10.70
CA LYS A 9 -0.46 -16.66 -9.84
C LYS A 9 0.70 -15.67 -9.93
N LEU A 10 1.01 -15.19 -11.13
CA LEU A 10 2.10 -14.23 -11.38
C LEU A 10 1.77 -12.84 -10.81
N ALA A 11 0.54 -12.35 -11.03
CA ALA A 11 0.09 -11.08 -10.49
C ALA A 11 0.12 -11.11 -8.95
N LEU A 12 -0.42 -12.16 -8.34
CA LEU A 12 -0.40 -12.33 -6.89
C LEU A 12 1.02 -12.42 -6.32
N ASN A 13 1.92 -13.20 -6.95
CA ASN A 13 3.32 -13.27 -6.48
C ASN A 13 4.02 -11.91 -6.54
N SER A 14 3.75 -11.14 -7.60
CA SER A 14 4.35 -9.81 -7.78
C SER A 14 3.84 -8.85 -6.71
N LEU A 15 2.53 -8.83 -6.46
CA LEU A 15 1.90 -8.05 -5.39
C LEU A 15 2.49 -8.40 -4.03
N ILE A 16 2.57 -9.68 -3.69
CA ILE A 16 3.12 -10.13 -2.40
C ILE A 16 4.58 -9.69 -2.24
N THR A 17 5.39 -9.79 -3.29
CA THR A 17 6.81 -9.42 -3.22
C THR A 17 6.97 -7.94 -2.89
N ILE A 18 6.24 -7.09 -3.61
CA ILE A 18 6.29 -5.63 -3.45
C ILE A 18 5.65 -5.22 -2.11
N GLY A 19 4.48 -5.76 -1.81
CA GLY A 19 3.75 -5.48 -0.58
C GLY A 19 4.48 -5.94 0.67
N LYS A 20 5.24 -7.04 0.63
CA LYS A 20 6.10 -7.44 1.76
C LYS A 20 7.34 -6.59 1.93
N GLU A 21 7.88 -6.02 0.85
CA GLU A 21 9.06 -5.17 0.91
C GLU A 21 8.73 -3.81 1.52
N GLN A 22 7.54 -3.28 1.21
CA GLN A 22 7.07 -1.97 1.66
C GLN A 22 6.15 -2.03 2.89
N GLY A 23 5.51 -3.17 3.15
CA GLY A 23 4.47 -3.35 4.17
C GLY A 23 3.08 -2.88 3.75
N TYR A 24 2.95 -2.32 2.54
CA TYR A 24 1.69 -1.83 1.98
C TYR A 24 1.67 -1.93 0.44
N LEU A 25 0.48 -1.87 -0.13
CA LEU A 25 0.23 -1.78 -1.57
C LEU A 25 -0.80 -0.69 -1.84
N THR A 26 -0.55 0.12 -2.86
CA THR A 26 -1.52 1.12 -3.30
C THR A 26 -2.50 0.56 -4.32
N PHE A 27 -3.70 1.13 -4.42
CA PHE A 27 -4.64 0.78 -5.49
C PHE A 27 -4.04 1.00 -6.88
N SER A 28 -3.14 1.98 -7.06
CA SER A 28 -2.41 2.13 -8.34
C SER A 28 -1.49 0.94 -8.62
N GLU A 29 -0.68 0.50 -7.65
CA GLU A 29 0.18 -0.68 -7.82
C GLU A 29 -0.64 -1.95 -8.05
N ILE A 30 -1.75 -2.10 -7.33
CA ILE A 30 -2.71 -3.19 -7.53
C ILE A 30 -3.25 -3.16 -8.96
N ASN A 31 -3.68 -2.00 -9.45
CA ASN A 31 -4.20 -1.84 -10.81
C ASN A 31 -3.14 -2.01 -11.90
N ASP A 32 -1.86 -1.70 -11.66
CA ASP A 32 -0.76 -1.88 -12.62
C ASP A 32 -0.28 -3.34 -12.68
N LEU A 33 -0.34 -4.06 -11.55
CA LEU A 33 0.12 -5.44 -11.44
C LEU A 33 -0.99 -6.46 -11.74
N LEU A 34 -2.25 -6.09 -11.53
CA LEU A 34 -3.40 -6.91 -11.89
C LEU A 34 -3.88 -6.59 -13.31
N PRO A 35 -4.01 -7.61 -14.18
CA PRO A 35 -4.72 -7.45 -15.44
C PRO A 35 -6.20 -7.12 -15.18
N GLU A 36 -6.80 -6.41 -16.13
CA GLU A 36 -8.22 -6.01 -16.14
C GLU A 36 -9.21 -7.16 -15.84
N ASP A 37 -8.86 -8.39 -16.20
CA ASP A 37 -9.65 -9.60 -15.93
C ASP A 37 -9.75 -9.92 -14.42
N LEU A 38 -8.74 -9.53 -13.65
CA LEU A 38 -8.63 -9.73 -12.20
C LEU A 38 -9.03 -8.49 -11.38
N LEU A 39 -9.35 -7.37 -12.03
CA LEU A 39 -9.91 -6.16 -11.40
C LEU A 39 -11.42 -6.26 -11.15
N THR A 40 -11.99 -7.45 -11.32
CA THR A 40 -13.38 -7.72 -11.01
C THR A 40 -13.55 -7.99 -9.51
N PRO A 41 -14.64 -7.54 -8.87
CA PRO A 41 -14.83 -7.70 -7.43
C PRO A 41 -14.71 -9.17 -6.97
N GLU A 42 -15.20 -10.12 -7.78
CA GLU A 42 -15.10 -11.56 -7.50
C GLU A 42 -13.65 -12.09 -7.49
N GLN A 43 -12.73 -11.46 -8.23
CA GLN A 43 -11.32 -11.83 -8.28
C GLN A 43 -10.48 -11.03 -7.27
N VAL A 44 -10.86 -9.78 -6.99
CA VAL A 44 -10.20 -8.92 -5.99
C VAL A 44 -10.39 -9.44 -4.58
N GLU A 45 -11.59 -9.92 -4.20
CA GLU A 45 -11.88 -10.46 -2.86
C GLU A 45 -10.83 -11.47 -2.36
N PRO A 46 -10.53 -12.58 -3.07
CA PRO A 46 -9.53 -13.54 -2.61
C PRO A 46 -8.10 -12.98 -2.60
N ILE A 47 -7.78 -12.02 -3.46
CA ILE A 47 -6.46 -11.37 -3.48
C ILE A 47 -6.26 -10.54 -2.21
N VAL A 48 -7.26 -9.70 -1.87
CA VAL A 48 -7.22 -8.86 -0.67
C VAL A 48 -7.10 -9.72 0.59
N THR A 49 -7.85 -10.82 0.69
CA THR A 49 -7.72 -11.76 1.82
C THR A 49 -6.30 -12.30 1.95
N ILE A 50 -5.65 -12.71 0.85
CA ILE A 50 -4.28 -13.23 0.88
C ILE A 50 -3.28 -12.13 1.29
N LEU A 51 -3.48 -10.90 0.84
CA LEU A 51 -2.65 -9.76 1.24
C LEU A 51 -2.79 -9.45 2.73
N GLU A 52 -4.01 -9.44 3.26
CA GLU A 52 -4.29 -9.26 4.70
C GLU A 52 -3.68 -10.39 5.55
N GLU A 53 -3.77 -11.65 5.12
CA GLU A 53 -3.14 -12.79 5.79
C GLU A 53 -1.60 -12.67 5.84
N LEU A 54 -1.01 -11.90 4.92
CA LEU A 54 0.42 -11.66 4.82
C LEU A 54 0.88 -10.36 5.50
N ASP A 55 -0.02 -9.68 6.23
CA ASP A 55 0.24 -8.41 6.93
C ASP A 55 0.55 -7.24 5.95
N ILE A 56 -0.03 -7.27 4.75
CA ILE A 56 0.13 -6.22 3.73
C ILE A 56 -1.09 -5.31 3.74
N VAL A 57 -0.89 -4.02 4.00
CA VAL A 57 -1.97 -3.03 4.04
C VAL A 57 -2.31 -2.54 2.63
N VAL A 58 -3.59 -2.54 2.25
CA VAL A 58 -4.06 -1.95 0.98
C VAL A 58 -4.53 -0.51 1.23
N ALA A 59 -3.92 0.44 0.53
CA ALA A 59 -4.25 1.87 0.63
C ALA A 59 -4.66 2.45 -0.74
N ASP A 60 -5.54 3.45 -0.75
CA ASP A 60 -5.94 4.15 -2.00
C ASP A 60 -4.80 5.00 -2.58
N GLU A 61 -4.03 5.63 -1.71
CA GLU A 61 -2.86 6.45 -2.02
C GLU A 61 -1.70 6.02 -1.10
N ALA A 62 -0.46 6.09 -1.58
CA ALA A 62 0.71 5.76 -0.75
C ALA A 62 0.68 6.65 0.48
N PRO A 63 0.54 6.11 1.70
CA PRO A 63 0.67 6.94 2.88
C PRO A 63 2.11 7.48 2.89
N ASP A 64 2.28 8.80 2.91
CA ASP A 64 3.59 9.41 3.08
C ASP A 64 4.30 8.71 4.25
N ALA A 65 5.55 8.30 4.05
CA ALA A 65 6.32 7.49 5.02
C ALA A 65 6.42 8.12 6.42
N ASP A 66 6.06 9.40 6.57
CA ASP A 66 5.95 10.14 7.82
C ASP A 66 4.70 9.71 8.66
N THR A 67 3.66 9.16 8.03
CA THR A 67 2.37 8.83 8.66
C THR A 67 2.33 7.42 9.24
N LEU A 68 3.14 6.49 8.72
CA LEU A 68 3.21 5.09 9.18
C LEU A 68 3.78 4.95 10.62
N VAL A 69 4.32 6.02 11.20
CA VAL A 69 4.86 6.03 12.58
C VAL A 69 3.75 6.28 13.62
N MET A 70 2.54 6.69 13.23
CA MET A 70 1.54 7.18 14.19
C MET A 70 0.55 6.14 14.75
N GLU A 71 0.36 4.95 14.15
CA GLU A 71 -0.69 4.03 14.61
C GLU A 71 -0.25 2.88 15.53
N SER A 72 1.05 2.68 15.76
CA SER A 72 1.54 1.59 16.63
C SER A 72 2.23 2.01 17.92
N GLY A 73 2.44 3.32 18.17
CA GLY A 73 3.21 3.75 19.34
C GLY A 73 2.91 5.18 19.75
N GLY A 74 2.26 5.34 20.90
CA GLY A 74 1.94 6.64 21.45
C GLY A 74 3.15 7.58 21.62
N LYS A 75 2.83 8.87 21.60
CA LYS A 75 3.62 10.00 22.13
C LYS A 75 4.88 10.39 21.35
N ALA A 76 4.72 11.32 20.42
CA ALA A 76 5.73 12.34 20.09
C ALA A 76 5.02 13.58 19.51
N GLN A 77 4.49 14.46 20.35
CA GLN A 77 5.06 15.79 20.56
C GLN A 77 6.26 16.14 19.65
N ALA A 78 6.02 16.99 18.65
CA ALA A 78 6.98 17.95 18.11
C ALA A 78 6.16 19.03 17.39
N ASN A 79 5.84 20.14 18.05
CA ASN A 79 6.65 21.36 17.99
C ASN A 79 7.04 21.71 16.55
N SER A 80 6.07 22.23 15.78
CA SER A 80 6.39 23.08 14.63
C SER A 80 7.10 24.33 15.16
N ALA A 81 8.43 24.27 15.17
CA ALA A 81 9.29 25.43 15.21
C ALA A 81 9.07 26.20 13.90
N GLU A 82 8.13 27.15 13.92
CA GLU A 82 7.97 28.13 12.86
C GLU A 82 9.15 29.12 12.93
N VAL A 83 10.14 28.79 12.11
CA VAL A 83 11.13 29.64 11.47
C VAL A 83 11.06 31.15 11.76
N ALA A 84 12.16 31.64 12.34
CA ALA A 84 12.49 33.05 12.49
C ALA A 84 12.37 33.81 11.16
N THR A 85 11.48 34.79 11.11
CA THR A 85 11.55 35.89 10.15
C THR A 85 12.02 37.15 10.88
N ALA A 86 13.18 37.64 10.43
CA ALA A 86 13.77 38.89 10.83
C ALA A 86 12.89 40.07 10.37
N ALA A 87 12.62 41.02 11.26
CA ALA A 87 12.25 42.38 10.88
C ALA A 87 12.70 43.38 11.96
N LEU A 88 13.57 44.28 11.50
CA LEU A 88 14.18 45.44 12.12
C LEU A 88 13.11 46.46 12.58
N ALA A 89 13.16 46.92 13.85
CA ALA A 89 12.66 48.22 14.30
C ALA A 89 13.25 48.57 15.68
#